data_AF-A0AAD1HYA5-F1
#
_entry.id   AF-A0AAD1HYA5-F1
#
_cell.length_a   1.000
_cell.length_b   1.000
_cell.length_c   1.000
_cell.angle_alpha   90.00
_cell.angle_beta   90.00
_cell.angle_gamma   90.00
#
_symmetry.space_group_name_H-M   'P 1'
#
loop_
_entity.id
_entity.type
_entity.pdbx_description
1 polymer ?
#
loop_
_entity_poly.entity_id
_entity_poly.type
_entity_poly.pdbx_seq_one_letter_code
_entity_poly.pdbx_strand_id
1 'polypeptide(L)'
;MCFNGLHCLPDPAAAIREVARCLKPGGRLVGDFATRGQVRRADAYMAVMRASGTFGPGGTLDDARRWFTEAGLTVDELECSGAITHFAVHK
;
A
#
# COMPACT_ATOMS: atom_id res chain seq x y z
N MET A 1 9.04 8.64 -2.49
CA MET A 1 8.89 8.01 -1.17
C MET A 1 7.45 8.21 -0.72
N CYS A 2 6.76 7.16 -0.24
CA CYS A 2 5.39 7.25 0.26
C CYS A 2 5.38 6.85 1.74
N PHE A 3 5.07 7.77 2.64
CA PHE A 3 5.06 7.52 4.07
C PHE A 3 3.64 7.28 4.55
N ASN A 4 3.35 6.03 4.87
CA ASN A 4 2.10 5.60 5.51
C ASN A 4 0.80 6.19 4.92
N GLY A 5 0.72 6.41 3.60
CA GLY A 5 -0.40 7.13 2.99
C GLY A 5 -1.45 6.24 2.32
N LEU A 6 -1.02 5.08 1.81
CA LEU A 6 -1.82 4.31 0.86
C LEU A 6 -3.15 3.80 1.44
N HIS A 7 -3.15 3.39 2.70
CA HIS A 7 -4.33 2.87 3.41
C HIS A 7 -5.39 3.94 3.74
N CYS A 8 -5.04 5.22 3.62
CA CYS A 8 -5.95 6.35 3.79
C CYS A 8 -6.69 6.70 2.49
N LEU A 9 -6.23 6.21 1.35
CA LEU A 9 -6.81 6.55 0.05
C LEU A 9 -8.05 5.71 -0.24
N PRO A 10 -9.06 6.29 -0.93
CA PRO A 10 -10.30 5.57 -1.27
C PRO A 10 -10.06 4.45 -2.29
N ASP A 11 -9.08 4.62 -3.18
CA ASP A 11 -8.64 3.60 -4.15
C ASP A 11 -7.11 3.53 -4.18
N PRO A 12 -6.50 2.65 -3.37
CA PRO A 12 -5.06 2.40 -3.38
C PRO A 12 -4.51 1.98 -4.75
N ALA A 13 -5.26 1.20 -5.52
CA ALA A 13 -4.81 0.69 -6.81
C ALA A 13 -4.72 1.82 -7.84
N ALA A 14 -5.72 2.71 -7.89
CA ALA A 14 -5.68 3.91 -8.74
C ALA A 14 -4.53 4.83 -8.37
N ALA A 15 -4.28 5.03 -7.08
CA ALA A 15 -3.15 5.84 -6.62
C ALA A 15 -1.80 5.26 -7.07
N ILE A 16 -1.60 3.95 -6.94
CA ILE A 16 -0.39 3.28 -7.42
C ILE A 16 -0.24 3.40 -8.94
N ARG A 17 -1.31 3.22 -9.71
CA ARG A 17 -1.27 3.41 -11.18
C ARG A 17 -0.85 4.82 -11.56
N GLU A 18 -1.36 5.83 -10.85
CA GLU A 18 -1.00 7.23 -11.12
C GLU A 18 0.46 7.54 -10.74
N VAL A 19 0.95 6.99 -9.62
CA VAL A 19 2.36 7.09 -9.25
C VAL A 19 3.24 6.39 -10.30
N ALA A 20 2.87 5.18 -10.73
CA ALA A 20 3.58 4.43 -11.77
C ALA A 20 3.63 5.19 -13.10
N ARG A 21 2.55 5.90 -13.48
CA ARG A 21 2.50 6.78 -14.66
C ARG A 21 3.55 7.90 -14.56
N CYS A 22 3.72 8.48 -13.37
CA CYS A 22 4.67 9.56 -13.13
C CYS A 22 6.14 9.11 -13.00
N LEU A 23 6.41 7.83 -12.75
CA LEU A 23 7.77 7.30 -12.69
C LEU A 23 8.40 7.23 -14.09
N LYS A 24 9.65 7.70 -14.19
CA LYS A 24 10.53 7.43 -15.34
C LYS A 24 10.93 5.95 -15.37
N PRO A 25 11.37 5.40 -16.53
CA PRO A 25 11.95 4.06 -16.59
C PRO A 25 13.12 3.90 -15.60
N GLY A 26 13.17 2.79 -14.85
CA GLY A 26 14.11 2.56 -13.77
C GLY A 26 13.86 3.41 -12.51
N GLY A 27 12.77 4.19 -12.49
CA GLY A 27 12.34 4.97 -11.34
C GLY A 27 11.84 4.05 -10.21
N ARG A 28 12.20 4.39 -8.97
CA ARG A 28 11.89 3.58 -7.80
C ARG A 28 10.85 4.25 -6.92
N LEU A 29 9.91 3.48 -6.41
CA LEU A 29 8.96 3.87 -5.39
C LEU A 29 9.23 3.03 -4.14
N VAL A 30 9.54 3.73 -3.04
CA VAL A 30 9.79 3.13 -1.73
C VAL A 30 8.80 3.74 -0.75
N GLY A 31 8.26 2.94 0.15
CA GLY A 31 7.34 3.44 1.15
C GLY A 31 6.82 2.39 2.11
N ASP A 32 5.84 2.79 2.89
CA ASP A 32 5.16 1.94 3.85
C ASP A 32 3.65 2.24 3.91
N PHE A 33 2.86 1.27 4.38
CA PHE A 33 1.44 1.47 4.66
C PHE A 33 0.86 0.40 5.60
N ALA A 34 -0.22 0.77 6.30
CA ALA A 34 -0.98 -0.18 7.13
C ALA A 34 -1.69 -1.24 6.27
N THR A 35 -1.42 -2.51 6.57
CA THR A 35 -1.91 -3.68 5.83
C THR A 35 -2.84 -4.51 6.69
N ARG A 36 -3.97 -4.92 6.11
CA ARG A 36 -4.99 -5.73 6.77
C ARG A 36 -4.58 -7.19 6.90
N GLY A 37 -5.15 -7.86 7.89
CA GLY A 37 -5.10 -9.32 8.06
C GLY A 37 -3.81 -9.84 8.67
N GLN A 38 -2.94 -8.96 9.17
CA GLN A 38 -1.65 -9.35 9.73
C GLN A 38 -1.71 -9.48 11.26
N VAL A 39 -2.44 -8.58 11.93
CA VAL A 39 -2.55 -8.57 13.39
C VAL A 39 -3.97 -8.17 13.82
N ARG A 40 -4.66 -9.05 14.56
CA ARG A 40 -6.05 -8.86 14.99
C ARG A 40 -6.33 -7.51 15.67
N ARG A 41 -5.46 -7.07 16.59
CA ARG A 41 -5.62 -5.77 17.29
C ARG A 41 -5.52 -4.58 16.32
N ALA A 42 -4.65 -4.68 15.31
CA ALA A 42 -4.48 -3.64 14.31
C ALA A 42 -5.66 -3.63 13.34
N ASP A 43 -6.21 -4.79 12.98
CA ASP A 43 -7.42 -4.89 12.17
C ASP A 43 -8.63 -4.26 12.87
N ALA A 44 -8.80 -4.50 14.17
CA ALA A 44 -9.83 -3.84 14.96
C ALA A 44 -9.66 -2.31 14.95
N TYR A 45 -8.43 -1.81 15.17
CA TYR A 45 -8.12 -0.38 15.09
C TYR A 45 -8.43 0.20 13.70
N MET A 46 -8.00 -0.47 12.64
CA MET A 46 -8.26 -0.05 11.25
C MET A 46 -9.75 -0.04 10.91
N ALA A 47 -10.55 -0.94 11.47
CA ALA A 47 -12.00 -0.93 11.30
C ALA A 47 -12.64 0.32 11.94
N VAL A 48 -12.21 0.70 13.15
CA VAL A 48 -12.67 1.94 13.81
C VAL A 48 -12.26 3.17 13.02
N MET A 49 -11.00 3.23 12.54
CA MET A 49 -10.53 4.35 11.74
C MET A 49 -11.29 4.51 10.42
N ARG A 50 -11.66 3.40 9.76
CA ARG A 50 -12.54 3.43 8.58
C ARG A 50 -13.94 3.94 8.91
N ALA A 51 -14.53 3.45 10.00
CA ALA A 51 -15.85 3.89 10.44
C ALA A 51 -15.88 5.41 10.76
N SER A 52 -14.75 5.97 11.22
CA SER A 52 -14.60 7.41 11.45
C SER A 52 -14.32 8.24 10.18
N GLY A 53 -14.08 7.59 9.02
CA GLY A 53 -13.68 8.24 7.78
C GLY A 53 -12.20 8.60 7.68
N THR A 54 -11.39 8.26 8.70
CA THR A 54 -9.94 8.55 8.72
C THR A 54 -9.17 7.66 7.73
N PHE A 55 -9.54 6.39 7.62
CA PHE A 55 -8.90 5.43 6.71
C PHE A 55 -9.82 5.06 5.54
N GLY A 56 -9.22 4.86 4.36
CA GLY A 56 -9.88 4.27 3.19
C GLY A 56 -10.03 2.75 3.33
N PRO A 57 -10.39 2.00 2.27
CA PRO A 57 -10.56 0.54 2.32
C PRO A 57 -9.25 -0.25 2.45
N GLY A 58 -8.09 0.37 2.22
CA GLY A 58 -6.78 -0.26 2.38
C GLY A 58 -6.67 -1.60 1.64
N GLY A 59 -5.74 -2.47 2.04
CA GLY A 59 -5.53 -3.76 1.37
C GLY A 59 -4.78 -4.77 2.22
N THR A 60 -4.72 -6.00 1.74
CA THR A 60 -3.81 -7.04 2.24
C THR A 60 -2.45 -6.96 1.53
N LEU A 61 -1.50 -7.83 1.91
CA LEU A 61 -0.23 -7.99 1.19
C LEU A 61 -0.44 -8.44 -0.26
N ASP A 62 -1.42 -9.32 -0.48
CA ASP A 62 -1.73 -9.84 -1.82
C ASP A 62 -2.37 -8.76 -2.69
N ASP A 63 -3.25 -7.94 -2.11
CA ASP A 63 -3.78 -6.75 -2.78
C ASP A 63 -2.65 -5.82 -3.22
N ALA A 64 -1.71 -5.52 -2.31
CA ALA A 64 -0.61 -4.62 -2.61
C ALA A 64 0.30 -5.15 -3.72
N ARG A 65 0.67 -6.43 -3.66
CA ARG A 65 1.45 -7.08 -4.72
C ARG A 65 0.75 -6.98 -6.06
N ARG A 66 -0.55 -7.27 -6.11
CA ARG A 66 -1.38 -7.15 -7.31
C ARG A 66 -1.41 -5.71 -7.83
N TRP A 67 -1.64 -4.72 -6.96
CA TRP A 67 -1.69 -3.31 -7.37
C TRP A 67 -0.37 -2.84 -8.00
N PHE A 68 0.77 -3.24 -7.43
CA PHE A 68 2.08 -2.92 -8.00
C PHE A 68 2.28 -3.59 -9.37
N THR A 69 2.02 -4.89 -9.48
CA THR A 69 2.25 -5.64 -10.73
C THR A 69 1.30 -5.20 -11.83
N GLU A 70 0.02 -4.94 -11.52
CA GLU A 70 -0.97 -4.44 -12.50
C GLU A 70 -0.66 -3.01 -12.96
N ALA A 71 0.07 -2.23 -12.14
CA ALA A 71 0.57 -0.91 -12.52
C ALA A 71 1.87 -0.96 -13.35
N GLY A 72 2.36 -2.15 -13.67
CA GLY A 72 3.60 -2.35 -14.42
C GLY A 72 4.86 -2.10 -13.60
N LEU A 73 4.78 -2.25 -12.26
CA LEU A 73 5.93 -2.14 -11.37
C LEU A 73 6.40 -3.54 -10.94
N THR A 74 7.71 -3.70 -10.86
CA THR A 74 8.36 -4.89 -10.32
C THR A 74 8.58 -4.72 -8.83
N VAL A 75 8.23 -5.74 -8.03
CA VAL A 75 8.40 -5.73 -6.58
C VAL A 75 9.81 -6.22 -6.23
N ASP A 76 10.64 -5.32 -5.68
CA ASP A 76 11.95 -5.66 -5.14
C ASP A 76 11.82 -6.20 -3.71
N GLU A 77 10.93 -5.57 -2.93
CA GLU A 77 10.74 -5.82 -1.51
C GLU A 77 9.27 -5.59 -1.15
N LEU A 78 8.72 -6.52 -0.35
CA LEU A 78 7.40 -6.39 0.26
C LEU A 78 7.38 -7.18 1.57
N GLU A 79 7.78 -6.51 2.65
CA GLU A 79 7.93 -7.12 3.98
C GLU A 79 6.93 -6.49 4.96
N CYS A 80 6.23 -7.33 5.72
CA CYS A 80 5.32 -6.86 6.76
C CYS A 80 5.94 -7.01 8.16
N SER A 81 6.02 -5.89 8.87
CA SER A 81 6.38 -5.85 10.29
C SER A 81 5.16 -5.47 11.12
N GLY A 82 4.57 -6.47 11.78
CA GLY A 82 3.30 -6.31 12.48
C GLY A 82 2.17 -6.01 11.48
N ALA A 83 1.65 -4.77 11.49
CA ALA A 83 0.61 -4.34 10.56
C ALA A 83 1.09 -3.30 9.54
N ILE A 84 2.39 -3.00 9.53
CA ILE A 84 3.00 -2.04 8.60
C ILE A 84 3.78 -2.83 7.56
N THR A 85 3.45 -2.63 6.30
CA THR A 85 4.19 -3.23 5.19
C THR A 85 5.13 -2.19 4.62
N HIS A 86 6.42 -2.52 4.57
CA HIS A 86 7.44 -1.78 3.85
C HIS A 86 7.58 -2.36 2.45
N PHE A 87 7.78 -1.50 1.47
CA PHE A 87 7.93 -1.92 0.10
C PHE A 87 8.96 -1.09 -0.66
N ALA A 88 9.58 -1.74 -1.63
CA ALA A 88 10.37 -1.11 -2.67
C ALA A 88 9.97 -1.75 -4.01
N VAL A 89 9.60 -0.90 -4.96
CA VAL A 89 9.22 -1.31 -6.32
C VAL A 89 9.89 -0.41 -7.34
N HIS A 90 10.11 -0.91 -8.55
CA HIS A 90 10.64 -0.12 -9.66
C HIS A 90 9.82 -0.29 -10.94
N LYS A 91 9.94 0.68 -11.85
CA LYS A 91 9.33 0.67 -13.18
C LYS A 91 10.30 0.17 -14.23
#